data_AF-A0A1F8MNG7-F1
#
_entry.id   AF-A0A1F8MNG7-F1
#
_cell.length_a   1.000
_cell.length_b   1.000
_cell.length_c   1.000
_cell.angle_alpha   90.00
_cell.angle_beta   90.00
_cell.angle_gamma   90.00
#
_symmetry.space_group_name_H-M   'P 1'
#
loop_
_entity.id
_entity.type
_entity.pdbx_description
1 polymer ?
#
loop_
_entity_poly.entity_id
_entity_poly.type
_entity_poly.pdbx_seq_one_letter_code
_entity_poly.pdbx_strand_id
1 'polypeptide(L)'
;MKTRDPAGQSEDTVQKQWQAVIDLLHTVHHDYQQAKKQMEEVCLLFSGRENAVERQLQDVLEITLSTVNKRDSSKDISCLQVNCLGNFEVFVGCHRIEQWYSLKAKAVFKYIIVQRQHLISKDMLMEALWQDCPPDLANSNLKTAIHSLRKTLGSVSPERSGFMYIHFIEGHYLINPNMTLLVDDEEFEKQWLNGQRHESEGNFPGAIAAYLAAESYYKGDYLEEDLYEDWTLMRREALKDTYLNILIKLATYSAQAADYENCIGFCRKILAKDPCCEEGYRHLMRCYSRLGQRNRAIQWYKVCDKTVTTELGIKPEPLTISLHQRLINDETI
;
A
#
# COMPACT_ATOMS: atom_id res chain seq x y z
N MET A 1 35.56 -89.86 9.48
CA MET A 1 34.26 -89.47 8.87
C MET A 1 34.03 -88.02 9.23
N LYS A 2 33.88 -87.15 8.22
CA LYS A 2 33.66 -85.71 8.36
C LYS A 2 32.28 -85.44 8.98
N THR A 3 32.24 -84.75 10.11
CA THR A 3 31.07 -83.96 10.52
C THR A 3 31.52 -82.50 10.56
N ARG A 4 31.24 -81.79 9.46
CA ARG A 4 31.27 -80.31 9.43
C ARG A 4 29.95 -79.86 10.03
N ASP A 5 29.99 -79.33 11.25
CA ASP A 5 28.88 -78.58 11.84
C ASP A 5 28.61 -77.31 11.01
N PRO A 6 27.36 -77.05 10.58
CA PRO A 6 26.99 -75.82 9.89
C PRO A 6 26.58 -74.68 10.84
N ALA A 7 26.87 -74.80 12.15
CA ALA A 7 26.35 -73.89 13.17
C ALA A 7 27.06 -72.53 13.23
N GLY A 8 28.34 -72.44 12.86
CA GLY A 8 29.17 -71.25 13.09
C GLY A 8 28.98 -70.08 12.11
N GLN A 9 28.21 -70.25 11.02
CA GLN A 9 27.93 -69.17 10.06
C GLN A 9 26.61 -68.43 10.35
N SER A 10 25.73 -69.00 11.17
CA SER A 10 24.41 -68.41 11.45
C SER A 10 24.46 -67.31 12.52
N GLU A 11 25.24 -67.50 13.58
CA GLU A 11 25.36 -66.56 14.70
C GLU A 11 26.03 -65.24 14.30
N ASP A 12 27.14 -65.30 13.55
CA ASP A 12 27.85 -64.10 13.08
C ASP A 12 27.01 -63.30 12.05
N THR A 13 26.17 -63.98 11.27
CA THR A 13 25.25 -63.35 10.33
C THR A 13 24.08 -62.66 11.05
N VAL A 14 23.51 -63.32 12.05
CA VAL A 14 22.44 -62.76 12.90
C VAL A 14 22.97 -61.56 13.69
N GLN A 15 24.19 -61.64 14.23
CA GLN A 15 24.81 -60.56 14.99
C GLN A 15 25.11 -59.33 14.11
N LYS A 16 25.58 -59.54 12.87
CA LYS A 16 25.75 -58.46 11.88
C LYS A 16 24.42 -57.82 11.47
N GLN A 17 23.36 -58.62 11.31
CA GLN A 17 22.03 -58.11 11.01
C GLN A 17 21.47 -57.25 12.15
N TRP A 18 21.64 -57.69 13.40
CA TRP A 18 21.23 -56.89 14.57
C TRP A 18 22.04 -55.61 14.72
N GLN A 19 23.34 -55.63 14.43
CA GLN A 19 24.16 -54.42 14.44
C GLN A 19 23.69 -53.41 13.38
N ALA A 20 23.37 -53.87 12.16
CA ALA A 20 22.85 -53.02 11.10
C ALA A 20 21.50 -52.37 11.47
N VAL A 21 20.63 -53.09 12.19
CA VAL A 21 19.35 -52.54 12.70
C VAL A 21 19.60 -51.47 13.78
N ILE A 22 20.56 -51.70 14.68
CA ILE A 22 20.94 -50.73 15.71
C ILE A 22 21.50 -49.45 15.07
N ASP A 23 22.38 -49.59 14.09
CA ASP A 23 22.98 -48.44 13.39
C ASP A 23 21.89 -47.63 12.65
N LEU A 24 20.94 -48.30 11.99
CA LEU A 24 19.80 -47.64 11.34
C LEU A 24 18.93 -46.88 12.34
N LEU A 25 18.64 -47.47 13.51
CA LEU A 25 17.87 -46.81 14.57
C LEU A 25 18.59 -45.59 15.12
N HIS A 26 19.92 -45.64 15.25
CA HIS A 26 20.72 -44.48 15.64
C HIS A 26 20.67 -43.36 14.60
N THR A 27 20.76 -43.70 13.30
CA THR A 27 20.62 -42.70 12.22
C THR A 27 19.24 -42.05 12.21
N VAL A 28 18.17 -42.85 12.29
CA VAL A 28 16.79 -42.32 12.31
C VAL A 28 16.55 -41.47 13.56
N HIS A 29 17.09 -41.85 14.71
CA HIS A 29 17.00 -41.04 15.92
C HIS A 29 17.76 -39.72 15.77
N HIS A 30 18.95 -39.73 15.16
CA HIS A 30 19.74 -38.54 14.91
C HIS A 30 19.02 -37.56 13.97
N ASP A 31 18.49 -38.06 12.86
CA ASP A 31 17.73 -37.27 11.88
C ASP A 31 16.46 -36.68 12.50
N TYR A 32 15.77 -37.44 13.36
CA TYR A 32 14.62 -36.95 14.13
C TYR A 32 15.01 -35.82 15.09
N GLN A 33 16.12 -35.94 15.83
CA GLN A 33 16.58 -34.88 16.73
C GLN A 33 16.99 -33.62 15.96
N GLN A 34 17.60 -33.78 14.77
CA GLN A 34 17.98 -32.67 13.91
C GLN A 34 16.77 -31.95 13.32
N ALA A 35 15.78 -32.69 12.83
CA ALA A 35 14.51 -32.14 12.34
C ALA A 35 13.72 -31.45 13.47
N LYS A 36 13.69 -32.04 14.66
CA LYS A 36 13.06 -31.44 15.85
C LYS A 36 13.72 -30.10 16.21
N LYS A 37 15.06 -30.04 16.22
CA LYS A 37 15.79 -28.80 16.50
C LYS A 37 15.52 -27.71 15.45
N GLN A 38 15.47 -28.08 14.17
CA GLN A 38 15.11 -27.15 13.09
C GLN A 38 13.67 -26.63 13.23
N MET A 39 12.73 -27.50 13.62
CA MET A 39 11.34 -27.10 13.86
C MET A 39 11.22 -26.15 15.06
N GLU A 40 11.98 -26.39 16.13
CA GLU A 40 12.05 -25.51 17.31
C GLU A 40 12.64 -24.13 16.95
N GLU A 41 13.70 -24.08 16.12
CA GLU A 41 14.28 -22.84 15.59
C GLU A 41 13.29 -22.05 14.70
N VAL A 42 12.54 -22.76 13.84
CA VAL A 42 11.50 -22.15 13.00
C VAL A 42 10.35 -21.61 13.88
N CYS A 43 9.89 -22.36 14.89
CA CYS A 43 8.90 -21.87 15.84
C CYS A 43 9.39 -20.67 16.67
N LEU A 44 10.69 -20.62 17.00
CA LEU A 44 11.31 -19.45 17.63
C LEU A 44 11.37 -18.23 16.71
N LEU A 45 11.62 -18.44 15.40
CA LEU A 45 11.57 -17.37 14.39
C LEU A 45 10.13 -16.87 14.17
N PHE A 46 9.15 -17.76 14.11
CA PHE A 46 7.73 -17.39 13.97
C PHE A 46 7.18 -16.72 15.22
N SER A 47 7.48 -17.23 16.42
CA SER A 47 7.10 -16.56 17.67
C SER A 47 7.83 -15.22 17.85
N GLY A 48 9.06 -15.08 17.34
CA GLY A 48 9.75 -13.79 17.25
C GLY A 48 9.03 -12.79 16.35
N ARG A 49 8.51 -13.24 15.20
CA ARG A 49 7.70 -12.42 14.28
C ARG A 49 6.32 -12.09 14.84
N GLU A 50 5.66 -13.04 15.50
CA GLU A 50 4.36 -12.85 16.15
C GLU A 50 4.48 -11.86 17.32
N ASN A 51 5.49 -12.02 18.19
CA ASN A 51 5.81 -11.06 19.24
C ASN A 51 6.24 -9.69 18.70
N ALA A 52 6.90 -9.63 17.54
CA ALA A 52 7.26 -8.36 16.90
C ALA A 52 6.04 -7.65 16.30
N VAL A 53 5.12 -8.40 15.67
CA VAL A 53 3.85 -7.86 15.17
C VAL A 53 2.95 -7.45 16.32
N GLU A 54 2.90 -8.23 17.42
CA GLU A 54 2.12 -7.91 18.61
C GLU A 54 2.70 -6.70 19.35
N ARG A 55 4.03 -6.56 19.45
CA ARG A 55 4.67 -5.32 19.92
C ARG A 55 4.43 -4.15 18.98
N GLN A 56 4.50 -4.32 17.67
CA GLN A 56 4.19 -3.24 16.73
C GLN A 56 2.72 -2.83 16.81
N LEU A 57 1.80 -3.77 17.01
CA LEU A 57 0.38 -3.47 17.22
C LEU A 57 0.16 -2.82 18.58
N GLN A 58 0.87 -3.23 19.64
CA GLN A 58 0.82 -2.57 20.95
C GLN A 58 1.45 -1.18 20.92
N ASP A 59 2.57 -0.99 20.23
CA ASP A 59 3.22 0.31 20.03
C ASP A 59 2.31 1.22 19.20
N VAL A 60 1.69 0.72 18.13
CA VAL A 60 0.71 1.49 17.34
C VAL A 60 -0.54 1.77 18.17
N LEU A 61 -1.05 0.82 18.96
CA LEU A 61 -2.21 1.02 19.83
C LEU A 61 -1.90 2.00 20.96
N GLU A 62 -0.70 1.96 21.54
CA GLU A 62 -0.25 2.83 22.62
C GLU A 62 0.13 4.22 22.10
N ILE A 63 0.67 4.33 20.88
CA ILE A 63 0.79 5.58 20.14
C ILE A 63 -0.61 6.12 19.83
N THR A 64 -1.54 5.30 19.37
CA THR A 64 -2.92 5.74 19.05
C THR A 64 -3.66 6.17 20.32
N LEU A 65 -3.57 5.40 21.40
CA LEU A 65 -4.21 5.67 22.70
C LEU A 65 -3.52 6.81 23.45
N SER A 66 -2.20 6.98 23.36
CA SER A 66 -1.50 8.13 23.92
C SER A 66 -1.71 9.40 23.08
N THR A 67 -1.90 9.27 21.77
CA THR A 67 -2.32 10.36 20.88
C THR A 67 -3.78 10.75 21.14
N VAL A 68 -4.63 9.81 21.53
CA VAL A 68 -6.03 10.04 21.91
C VAL A 68 -6.16 10.58 23.36
N ASN A 69 -5.37 10.10 24.32
CA ASN A 69 -5.43 10.51 25.73
C ASN A 69 -4.56 11.74 26.09
N LYS A 70 -3.59 12.15 25.26
CA LYS A 70 -2.88 13.45 25.42
C LYS A 70 -3.55 14.61 24.67
N ARG A 71 -4.68 14.37 24.00
CA ARG A 71 -5.50 15.45 23.45
C ARG A 71 -6.27 16.10 24.58
N ASP A 72 -5.70 17.17 25.11
CA ASP A 72 -6.50 18.24 25.70
C ASP A 72 -7.70 18.47 24.80
N SER A 73 -8.91 18.27 25.33
CA SER A 73 -10.21 18.43 24.67
C SER A 73 -10.45 19.83 24.06
N SER A 74 -9.47 20.74 24.16
CA SER A 74 -9.42 22.05 23.54
C SER A 74 -8.67 22.12 22.20
N LYS A 75 -7.83 21.12 21.85
CA LYS A 75 -7.01 21.04 20.61
C LYS A 75 -7.65 20.27 19.46
N ASP A 76 -8.60 19.38 19.74
CA ASP A 76 -9.10 18.41 18.73
C ASP A 76 -9.83 19.06 17.54
N ILE A 77 -10.50 20.20 17.72
CA ILE A 77 -11.30 20.86 16.67
C ILE A 77 -10.45 21.85 15.83
N SER A 78 -9.22 22.14 16.26
CA SER A 78 -8.21 22.84 15.44
C SER A 78 -7.48 21.88 14.51
N CYS A 79 -7.99 20.66 14.31
CA CYS A 79 -7.48 19.69 13.37
C CYS A 79 -8.51 19.46 12.26
N LEU A 80 -8.09 19.65 11.02
CA LEU A 80 -8.87 19.30 9.83
C LEU A 80 -8.12 18.19 9.11
N GLN A 81 -8.73 17.02 9.02
CA GLN A 81 -8.22 15.94 8.20
C GLN A 81 -9.00 15.88 6.89
N VAL A 82 -8.29 15.77 5.77
CA VAL A 82 -8.88 15.66 4.44
C VAL A 82 -8.29 14.43 3.76
N ASN A 83 -9.18 13.54 3.32
CA ASN A 83 -8.79 12.40 2.48
C ASN A 83 -9.13 12.73 1.03
N CYS A 84 -8.11 12.70 0.17
CA CYS A 84 -8.18 12.93 -1.25
C CYS A 84 -7.82 11.69 -2.07
N LEU A 85 -7.19 10.66 -1.48
CA LEU A 85 -6.82 9.42 -2.17
C LEU A 85 -7.99 8.42 -2.13
N GLY A 86 -8.83 8.47 -3.17
CA GLY A 86 -10.11 7.79 -3.25
C GLY A 86 -11.27 8.75 -3.05
N ASN A 87 -12.32 8.30 -2.36
CA ASN A 87 -13.47 9.16 -2.05
C ASN A 87 -13.05 10.38 -1.22
N PHE A 88 -13.59 11.54 -1.58
CA PHE A 88 -13.27 12.78 -0.87
C PHE A 88 -13.99 12.84 0.48
N GLU A 89 -13.21 12.84 1.56
CA GLU A 89 -13.70 12.87 2.93
C GLU A 89 -13.07 14.00 3.73
N VAL A 90 -13.84 14.61 4.62
CA VAL A 90 -13.37 15.71 5.48
C VAL A 90 -13.79 15.41 6.91
N PHE A 91 -12.84 15.56 7.83
CA PHE A 91 -13.05 15.37 9.26
C PHE A 91 -12.64 16.63 10.00
N VAL A 92 -13.53 17.14 10.85
CA VAL A 92 -13.27 18.23 11.77
C VAL A 92 -13.07 17.61 13.15
N GLY A 93 -11.82 17.61 13.63
CA GLY A 93 -11.41 16.76 14.74
C GLY A 93 -11.71 15.29 14.46
N CYS A 94 -12.55 14.66 15.28
CA CYS A 94 -12.95 13.26 15.13
C CYS A 94 -14.25 13.04 14.34
N HIS A 95 -14.88 14.11 13.84
CA HIS A 95 -16.21 14.03 13.23
C HIS A 95 -16.14 14.18 11.71
N ARG A 96 -16.70 13.20 10.99
CA ARG A 96 -16.83 13.25 9.54
C ARG A 96 -17.91 14.24 9.11
N ILE A 97 -17.64 15.01 8.05
CA ILE A 97 -18.65 15.81 7.36
C ILE A 97 -19.43 14.91 6.40
N GLU A 98 -20.62 14.49 6.84
CA GLU A 98 -21.53 13.67 6.04
C GLU A 98 -22.31 14.49 5.00
N GLN A 99 -22.70 15.71 5.36
CA GLN A 99 -23.57 16.55 4.53
C GLN A 99 -22.94 17.90 4.23
N TRP A 100 -22.92 18.24 2.94
CA TRP A 100 -22.50 19.53 2.45
C TRP A 100 -23.72 20.39 2.18
N TYR A 101 -23.73 21.63 2.68
CA TYR A 101 -24.83 22.57 2.40
C TYR A 101 -24.93 22.96 0.91
N SER A 102 -23.87 22.72 0.13
CA SER A 102 -23.84 22.95 -1.32
C SER A 102 -22.75 22.12 -1.98
N LEU A 103 -23.04 21.53 -3.14
CA LEU A 103 -22.03 20.86 -3.97
C LEU A 103 -20.95 21.84 -4.45
N LYS A 104 -21.31 23.09 -4.76
CA LYS A 104 -20.33 24.13 -5.10
C LYS A 104 -19.46 24.51 -3.89
N ALA A 105 -19.98 24.42 -2.67
CA ALA A 105 -19.15 24.58 -1.47
C ALA A 105 -18.13 23.44 -1.31
N LYS A 106 -18.54 22.19 -1.60
CA LYS A 106 -17.62 21.03 -1.65
C LYS A 106 -16.53 21.25 -2.71
N ALA A 107 -16.91 21.69 -3.92
CA ALA A 107 -15.97 21.96 -5.00
C ALA A 107 -14.98 23.09 -4.67
N VAL A 108 -15.45 24.20 -4.10
CA VAL A 108 -14.57 25.29 -3.61
C VAL A 108 -13.57 24.75 -2.59
N PHE A 109 -14.01 23.91 -1.65
CA PHE A 109 -13.13 23.35 -0.65
C PHE A 109 -12.10 22.38 -1.25
N LYS A 110 -12.52 21.47 -2.16
CA LYS A 110 -11.61 20.61 -2.91
C LYS A 110 -10.53 21.44 -3.61
N TYR A 111 -10.92 22.48 -4.35
CA TYR A 111 -9.98 23.35 -5.03
C TYR A 111 -9.00 24.03 -4.07
N ILE A 112 -9.47 24.51 -2.91
CA ILE A 112 -8.61 25.09 -1.88
C ILE A 112 -7.61 24.06 -1.33
N ILE A 113 -8.04 22.81 -1.11
CA ILE A 113 -7.14 21.74 -0.68
C ILE A 113 -6.12 21.41 -1.75
N VAL A 114 -6.51 21.29 -3.01
CA VAL A 114 -5.57 20.97 -4.10
C VAL A 114 -4.53 22.06 -4.28
N GLN A 115 -4.95 23.33 -4.20
CA GLN A 115 -4.07 24.50 -4.40
C GLN A 115 -3.46 25.03 -3.09
N ARG A 116 -3.50 24.27 -2.00
CA ARG A 116 -3.11 24.73 -0.63
C ARG A 116 -1.67 25.22 -0.50
N GLN A 117 -0.78 24.83 -1.42
CA GLN A 117 0.62 25.28 -1.46
C GLN A 117 0.78 26.64 -2.16
N HIS A 118 -0.30 27.23 -2.69
CA HIS A 118 -0.33 28.50 -3.40
C HIS A 118 -1.34 29.47 -2.78
N LEU A 119 -1.13 30.78 -2.99
CA LEU A 119 -2.11 31.80 -2.62
C LEU A 119 -3.28 31.77 -3.62
N ILE A 120 -4.44 31.30 -3.18
CA ILE A 120 -5.61 31.15 -4.04
C ILE A 120 -6.35 32.48 -4.11
N SER A 121 -6.25 33.18 -5.24
CA SER A 121 -7.06 34.39 -5.44
C SER A 121 -8.53 34.02 -5.64
N LYS A 122 -9.43 34.95 -5.29
CA LYS A 122 -10.86 34.81 -5.61
C LYS A 122 -11.09 34.62 -7.13
N ASP A 123 -10.25 35.23 -7.97
CA ASP A 123 -10.42 35.22 -9.42
C ASP A 123 -10.09 33.83 -9.98
N MET A 124 -9.06 33.16 -9.45
CA MET A 124 -8.75 31.77 -9.78
C MET A 124 -9.89 30.81 -9.40
N LEU A 125 -10.53 31.01 -8.24
CA LEU A 125 -11.70 30.21 -7.86
C LEU A 125 -12.90 30.46 -8.77
N MET A 126 -13.12 31.71 -9.19
CA MET A 126 -14.19 32.06 -10.12
C MET A 126 -13.96 31.43 -11.48
N GLU A 127 -12.74 31.54 -12.02
CA GLU A 127 -12.34 30.95 -13.29
C GLU A 127 -12.36 29.42 -13.23
N ALA A 128 -11.98 28.79 -12.12
CA ALA A 128 -12.02 27.33 -12.03
C ALA A 128 -13.45 26.77 -11.97
N LEU A 129 -14.36 27.40 -11.21
CA LEU A 129 -15.63 26.78 -10.84
C LEU A 129 -16.87 27.41 -11.50
N TRP A 130 -16.73 28.57 -12.14
CA TRP A 130 -17.81 29.33 -12.78
C TRP A 130 -17.37 29.96 -14.12
N GLN A 131 -16.68 29.19 -14.97
CA GLN A 131 -16.18 29.62 -16.29
C GLN A 131 -17.25 30.29 -17.17
N ASP A 132 -18.48 29.80 -17.10
CA ASP A 132 -19.58 30.24 -17.97
C ASP A 132 -20.37 31.45 -17.42
N CYS A 133 -19.96 32.02 -16.28
CA CYS A 133 -20.68 33.11 -15.63
C CYS A 133 -20.01 34.47 -15.85
N PRO A 134 -20.79 35.56 -16.04
CA PRO A 134 -20.25 36.91 -15.95
C PRO A 134 -19.56 37.16 -14.59
N PRO A 135 -18.51 37.98 -14.51
CA PRO A 135 -17.69 38.15 -13.30
C PRO A 135 -18.48 38.53 -12.04
N ASP A 136 -19.48 39.41 -12.16
CA ASP A 136 -20.29 39.83 -11.00
C ASP A 136 -21.14 38.69 -10.45
N LEU A 137 -21.68 37.84 -11.33
CA LEU A 137 -22.45 36.66 -10.95
C LEU A 137 -21.56 35.58 -10.35
N ALA A 138 -20.39 35.34 -10.94
CA ALA A 138 -19.39 34.41 -10.41
C ALA A 138 -18.96 34.82 -8.99
N ASN A 139 -18.73 36.11 -8.75
CA ASN A 139 -18.36 36.63 -7.43
C ASN A 139 -19.47 36.45 -6.39
N SER A 140 -20.73 36.73 -6.77
CA SER A 140 -21.89 36.48 -5.90
C SER A 140 -22.05 35.00 -5.55
N ASN A 141 -21.88 34.12 -6.55
CA ASN A 141 -21.93 32.67 -6.37
C ASN A 141 -20.80 32.16 -5.48
N LEU A 142 -19.57 32.66 -5.65
CA LEU A 142 -18.43 32.33 -4.81
C LEU A 142 -18.66 32.74 -3.36
N LYS A 143 -19.15 33.96 -3.10
CA LYS A 143 -19.49 34.40 -1.73
C LYS A 143 -20.52 33.47 -1.08
N THR A 144 -21.53 33.06 -1.85
CA THR A 144 -22.57 32.14 -1.38
C THR A 144 -22.00 30.76 -1.08
N ALA A 145 -21.17 30.21 -1.98
CA ALA A 145 -20.50 28.92 -1.79
C ALA A 145 -19.55 28.94 -0.58
N ILE A 146 -18.79 30.01 -0.37
CA ILE A 146 -17.92 30.19 0.80
C ILE A 146 -18.74 30.30 2.09
N HIS A 147 -19.89 30.97 2.07
CA HIS A 147 -20.77 31.03 3.23
C HIS A 147 -21.30 29.63 3.58
N SER A 148 -21.77 28.87 2.59
CA SER A 148 -22.19 27.47 2.77
C SER A 148 -21.04 26.56 3.24
N LEU A 149 -19.82 26.78 2.74
CA LEU A 149 -18.61 26.07 3.18
C LEU A 149 -18.34 26.31 4.66
N ARG A 150 -18.29 27.59 5.08
CA ARG A 150 -18.08 27.96 6.49
C ARG A 150 -19.16 27.36 7.39
N LYS A 151 -20.42 27.34 6.94
CA LYS A 151 -21.51 26.68 7.66
C LYS A 151 -21.33 25.17 7.76
N THR A 152 -20.85 24.52 6.71
CA THR A 152 -20.55 23.08 6.66
C THR A 152 -19.45 22.71 7.66
N LEU A 153 -18.34 23.45 7.68
CA LEU A 153 -17.24 23.21 8.62
C LEU A 153 -17.64 23.57 10.06
N GLY A 154 -18.49 24.59 10.23
CA GLY A 154 -18.97 25.04 11.54
C GLY A 154 -20.09 24.19 12.15
N SER A 155 -20.86 23.42 11.37
CA SER A 155 -22.01 22.68 11.90
C SER A 155 -21.64 21.53 12.84
N VAL A 156 -20.40 21.08 12.77
CA VAL A 156 -19.91 19.91 13.52
C VAL A 156 -19.40 20.30 14.92
N SER A 157 -19.30 21.60 15.22
CA SER A 157 -18.89 22.08 16.55
C SER A 157 -19.62 23.36 16.96
N PRO A 158 -20.91 23.25 17.36
CA PRO A 158 -21.74 24.39 17.75
C PRO A 158 -21.16 25.19 18.94
N GLU A 159 -20.40 24.54 19.81
CA GLU A 159 -19.80 25.12 21.02
C GLU A 159 -18.74 26.19 20.74
N ARG A 160 -18.27 26.31 19.49
CA ARG A 160 -17.35 27.36 19.04
C ARG A 160 -17.81 27.97 17.71
N SER A 161 -19.03 28.51 17.70
CA SER A 161 -19.68 29.21 16.56
C SER A 161 -18.90 30.41 15.95
N GLY A 162 -17.63 30.64 16.33
CA GLY A 162 -16.75 31.69 15.83
C GLY A 162 -15.38 31.22 15.31
N PHE A 163 -15.06 29.92 15.32
CA PHE A 163 -13.80 29.45 14.72
C PHE A 163 -13.87 29.54 13.19
N MET A 164 -12.99 30.35 12.59
CA MET A 164 -12.96 30.55 11.15
C MET A 164 -11.97 29.58 10.50
N TYR A 165 -12.49 28.57 9.83
CA TYR A 165 -11.67 27.57 9.11
C TYR A 165 -11.08 28.10 7.81
N ILE A 166 -11.80 28.99 7.12
CA ILE A 166 -11.39 29.60 5.85
C ILE A 166 -11.36 31.13 5.99
N HIS A 167 -10.16 31.69 5.92
CA HIS A 167 -9.90 33.13 5.96
C HIS A 167 -9.97 33.73 4.55
N PHE A 168 -10.20 35.05 4.52
CA PHE A 168 -10.10 35.86 3.31
C PHE A 168 -9.20 37.05 3.61
N ILE A 169 -8.01 37.09 3.00
CA ILE A 169 -6.97 38.09 3.26
C ILE A 169 -6.48 38.62 1.91
N GLU A 170 -6.51 39.93 1.73
CA GLU A 170 -5.99 40.62 0.53
C GLU A 170 -6.50 40.09 -0.82
N GLY A 171 -7.74 39.58 -0.87
CA GLY A 171 -8.31 39.03 -2.11
C GLY A 171 -8.10 37.52 -2.29
N HIS A 172 -7.45 36.87 -1.32
CA HIS A 172 -7.13 35.44 -1.35
C HIS A 172 -7.90 34.67 -0.29
N TYR A 173 -8.27 33.44 -0.63
CA TYR A 173 -8.84 32.47 0.32
C TYR A 173 -7.74 31.53 0.80
N LEU A 174 -7.73 31.27 2.11
CA LEU A 174 -6.75 30.39 2.74
C LEU A 174 -7.36 29.60 3.90
N ILE A 175 -6.85 28.39 4.06
CA ILE A 175 -7.12 27.58 5.25
C ILE A 175 -6.48 28.27 6.44
N ASN A 176 -7.15 28.27 7.58
CA ASN A 176 -6.66 28.92 8.79
C ASN A 176 -5.27 28.40 9.18
N PRO A 177 -4.22 29.25 9.20
CA PRO A 177 -2.86 28.80 9.46
C PRO A 177 -2.64 28.39 10.93
N ASN A 178 -3.54 28.78 11.83
CA ASN A 178 -3.49 28.39 13.25
C ASN A 178 -4.13 27.00 13.50
N MET A 179 -4.48 26.28 12.44
CA MET A 179 -5.09 24.97 12.47
C MET A 179 -4.11 23.93 11.94
N THR A 180 -4.14 22.73 12.50
CA THR A 180 -3.45 21.57 11.94
C THR A 180 -4.28 21.05 10.77
N LEU A 181 -3.70 21.06 9.57
CA LEU A 181 -4.26 20.42 8.39
C LEU A 181 -3.51 19.10 8.16
N LEU A 182 -4.24 17.99 8.07
CA LEU A 182 -3.71 16.68 7.70
C LEU A 182 -4.34 16.30 6.36
N VAL A 183 -3.51 16.07 5.34
CA VAL A 183 -3.99 15.61 4.03
C VAL A 183 -3.30 14.29 3.69
N ASP A 184 -4.09 13.28 3.33
CA ASP A 184 -3.58 11.93 3.08
C ASP A 184 -2.60 11.85 1.90
N ASP A 185 -2.76 12.67 0.86
CA ASP A 185 -1.83 12.73 -0.28
C ASP A 185 -0.45 13.27 0.12
N GLU A 186 -0.39 14.20 1.06
CA GLU A 186 0.88 14.68 1.64
C GLU A 186 1.57 13.63 2.50
N GLU A 187 0.82 12.92 3.34
CA GLU A 187 1.39 11.84 4.14
C GLU A 187 1.84 10.66 3.26
N PHE A 188 1.09 10.35 2.20
CA PHE A 188 1.49 9.39 1.17
C PHE A 188 2.85 9.76 0.55
N GLU A 189 3.01 10.99 0.03
CA GLU A 189 4.26 11.44 -0.59
C GLU A 189 5.42 11.51 0.40
N LYS A 190 5.16 11.93 1.64
CA LYS A 190 6.15 11.93 2.70
C LYS A 190 6.65 10.52 3.00
N GLN A 191 5.78 9.53 3.07
CA GLN A 191 6.17 8.14 3.26
C GLN A 191 6.93 7.57 2.05
N TRP A 192 6.55 7.96 0.83
CA TRP A 192 7.32 7.66 -0.38
C TRP A 192 8.77 8.16 -0.27
N LEU A 193 8.96 9.44 0.06
CA LEU A 193 10.29 10.04 0.22
C LEU A 193 11.10 9.40 1.36
N ASN A 194 10.45 9.07 2.48
CA ASN A 194 11.10 8.35 3.58
C ASN A 194 11.58 6.95 3.13
N GLY A 195 10.78 6.25 2.33
CA GLY A 195 11.15 4.96 1.78
C GLY A 195 12.38 5.06 0.87
N GLN A 196 12.39 6.03 -0.05
CA GLN A 196 13.54 6.29 -0.92
C GLN A 196 14.81 6.64 -0.12
N ARG A 197 14.66 7.45 0.93
CA ARG A 197 15.77 7.80 1.81
C ARG A 197 16.33 6.55 2.49
N HIS A 198 15.48 5.71 3.08
CA HIS A 198 15.91 4.47 3.70
C HIS A 198 16.60 3.52 2.72
N GLU A 199 16.14 3.42 1.47
CA GLU A 199 16.86 2.66 0.43
C GLU A 199 18.27 3.22 0.19
N SER A 200 18.41 4.54 0.07
CA SER A 200 19.70 5.19 -0.16
C SER A 200 20.69 5.00 0.99
N GLU A 201 20.16 4.86 2.21
CA GLU A 201 20.93 4.58 3.44
C GLU A 201 21.20 3.07 3.64
N GLY A 202 20.67 2.20 2.77
CA GLY A 202 20.78 0.74 2.88
C GLY A 202 19.88 0.12 3.96
N ASN A 203 18.97 0.90 4.55
CA ASN A 203 18.01 0.45 5.55
C ASN A 203 16.76 -0.14 4.87
N PHE A 204 16.88 -1.34 4.29
CA PHE A 204 15.77 -2.00 3.61
C PHE A 204 14.53 -2.26 4.50
N PRO A 205 14.64 -2.67 5.79
CA PRO A 205 13.47 -2.81 6.66
C PRO A 205 12.72 -1.48 6.85
N GLY A 206 13.45 -0.37 7.02
CA GLY A 206 12.84 0.96 7.10
C GLY A 206 12.17 1.37 5.79
N ALA A 207 12.79 1.07 4.65
CA ALA A 207 12.22 1.35 3.34
C ALA A 207 10.89 0.61 3.12
N ILE A 208 10.85 -0.69 3.42
CA ILE A 208 9.64 -1.51 3.32
C ILE A 208 8.53 -0.96 4.23
N ALA A 209 8.85 -0.62 5.48
CA ALA A 209 7.88 -0.07 6.43
C ALA A 209 7.28 1.26 5.93
N ALA A 210 8.11 2.16 5.40
CA ALA A 210 7.66 3.43 4.83
C ALA A 210 6.80 3.22 3.58
N TYR A 211 7.20 2.32 2.67
CA TYR A 211 6.41 1.99 1.48
C TYR A 211 5.06 1.35 1.81
N LEU A 212 4.99 0.46 2.81
CA LEU A 212 3.72 -0.08 3.31
C LEU A 212 2.83 1.00 3.93
N ALA A 213 3.43 1.94 4.67
CA ALA A 213 2.68 3.07 5.21
C ALA A 213 2.11 3.95 4.09
N ALA A 214 2.91 4.25 3.05
CA ALA A 214 2.43 4.97 1.86
C ALA A 214 1.27 4.21 1.18
N GLU A 215 1.43 2.90 0.95
CA GLU A 215 0.40 2.04 0.36
C GLU A 215 -0.93 2.13 1.12
N SER A 216 -0.89 2.22 2.45
CA SER A 216 -2.10 2.30 3.28
C SER A 216 -2.89 3.62 3.14
N TYR A 217 -2.25 4.72 2.72
CA TYR A 217 -2.92 5.99 2.44
C TYR A 217 -3.64 5.99 1.08
N TYR A 218 -3.16 5.20 0.12
CA TYR A 218 -3.72 5.16 -1.24
C TYR A 218 -4.94 4.22 -1.31
N LYS A 219 -6.12 4.73 -0.96
CA LYS A 219 -7.37 3.94 -0.96
C LYS A 219 -8.09 3.92 -2.31
N GLY A 220 -7.79 4.87 -3.18
CA GLY A 220 -8.37 5.04 -4.50
C GLY A 220 -7.63 6.15 -5.26
N ASP A 221 -8.06 6.45 -6.48
CA ASP A 221 -7.41 7.50 -7.26
C ASP A 221 -7.69 8.88 -6.66
N TYR A 222 -6.74 9.80 -6.85
CA TYR A 222 -6.86 11.15 -6.31
C TYR A 222 -8.16 11.82 -6.80
N LEU A 223 -9.02 12.20 -5.85
CA LEU A 223 -10.33 12.80 -6.11
C LEU A 223 -11.10 12.00 -7.16
N GLU A 224 -11.36 10.71 -6.89
CA GLU A 224 -11.98 9.78 -7.84
C GLU A 224 -13.41 10.17 -8.27
N GLU A 225 -14.07 11.02 -7.50
CA GLU A 225 -15.38 11.60 -7.82
C GLU A 225 -15.31 12.70 -8.91
N ASP A 226 -14.14 13.34 -9.09
CA ASP A 226 -13.96 14.55 -9.89
C ASP A 226 -13.16 14.25 -11.18
N LEU A 227 -13.58 13.23 -11.94
CA LEU A 227 -12.84 12.76 -13.13
C LEU A 227 -12.73 13.80 -14.26
N TYR A 228 -13.70 14.70 -14.36
CA TYR A 228 -13.81 15.69 -15.44
C TYR A 228 -13.24 17.07 -15.06
N GLU A 229 -12.65 17.20 -13.87
CA GLU A 229 -12.08 18.45 -13.40
C GLU A 229 -10.59 18.53 -13.77
N ASP A 230 -10.25 19.37 -14.74
CA ASP A 230 -8.90 19.48 -15.31
C ASP A 230 -7.82 19.76 -14.26
N TRP A 231 -8.15 20.52 -13.21
CA TRP A 231 -7.24 20.87 -12.12
C TRP A 231 -6.84 19.68 -11.25
N THR A 232 -7.46 18.51 -11.41
CA THR A 232 -7.09 17.26 -10.72
C THR A 232 -6.18 16.35 -11.54
N LEU A 233 -6.21 16.47 -12.87
CA LEU A 233 -5.67 15.46 -13.79
C LEU A 233 -4.18 15.18 -13.56
N MET A 234 -3.35 16.24 -13.63
CA MET A 234 -1.90 16.10 -13.49
C MET A 234 -1.48 15.56 -12.12
N ARG A 235 -2.19 15.99 -11.05
CA ARG A 235 -1.92 15.52 -9.69
C ARG A 235 -2.32 14.06 -9.52
N ARG A 236 -3.45 13.65 -10.11
CA ARG A 236 -3.94 12.27 -10.09
C ARG A 236 -2.95 11.32 -10.78
N GLU A 237 -2.49 11.66 -11.99
CA GLU A 237 -1.51 10.83 -12.70
C GLU A 237 -0.18 10.75 -11.94
N ALA A 238 0.35 11.87 -11.43
CA ALA A 238 1.60 11.86 -10.66
C ALA A 238 1.54 10.99 -9.39
N LEU A 239 0.42 11.04 -8.66
CA LEU A 239 0.20 10.20 -7.47
C LEU A 239 0.02 8.72 -7.85
N LYS A 240 -0.69 8.44 -8.96
CA LYS A 240 -0.86 7.08 -9.49
C LYS A 240 0.49 6.47 -9.89
N ASP A 241 1.33 7.22 -10.60
CA ASP A 241 2.68 6.78 -10.99
C ASP A 241 3.54 6.49 -9.76
N THR A 242 3.46 7.35 -8.73
CA THR A 242 4.16 7.15 -7.46
C THR A 242 3.66 5.88 -6.76
N TYR A 243 2.35 5.63 -6.76
CA TYR A 243 1.76 4.44 -6.16
C TYR A 243 2.18 3.16 -6.89
N LEU A 244 2.19 3.17 -8.23
CA LEU A 244 2.69 2.04 -9.03
C LEU A 244 4.16 1.74 -8.70
N ASN A 245 5.00 2.76 -8.59
CA ASN A 245 6.40 2.59 -8.19
C ASN A 245 6.54 1.98 -6.78
N ILE A 246 5.75 2.43 -5.82
CA ILE A 246 5.69 1.84 -4.46
C ILE A 246 5.34 0.35 -4.53
N LEU A 247 4.30 -0.01 -5.29
CA LEU A 247 3.87 -1.40 -5.41
C LEU A 247 4.93 -2.27 -6.08
N ILE A 248 5.63 -1.77 -7.10
CA ILE A 248 6.74 -2.49 -7.76
C ILE A 248 7.88 -2.74 -6.77
N LYS A 249 8.24 -1.74 -5.96
CA LYS A 249 9.25 -1.87 -4.89
C LYS A 249 8.84 -2.93 -3.88
N LEU A 250 7.62 -2.85 -3.36
CA LEU A 250 7.09 -3.83 -2.41
C LEU A 250 7.03 -5.25 -2.99
N ALA A 251 6.56 -5.41 -4.23
CA ALA A 251 6.56 -6.68 -4.93
C ALA A 251 7.98 -7.26 -5.08
N THR A 252 8.96 -6.42 -5.41
CA THR A 252 10.36 -6.80 -5.53
C THR A 252 10.93 -7.27 -4.19
N TYR A 253 10.71 -6.51 -3.11
CA TYR A 253 11.18 -6.90 -1.78
C TYR A 253 10.53 -8.19 -1.28
N SER A 254 9.22 -8.35 -1.47
CA SER A 254 8.53 -9.59 -1.12
C SER A 254 9.06 -10.78 -1.93
N ALA A 255 9.33 -10.61 -3.22
CA ALA A 255 9.91 -11.67 -4.05
C ALA A 255 11.31 -12.08 -3.58
N GLN A 256 12.16 -11.10 -3.23
CA GLN A 256 13.51 -11.36 -2.70
C GLN A 256 13.50 -12.08 -1.35
N ALA A 257 12.50 -11.79 -0.51
CA ALA A 257 12.28 -12.45 0.77
C ALA A 257 11.59 -13.82 0.65
N ALA A 258 11.33 -14.31 -0.57
CA ALA A 258 10.51 -15.49 -0.86
C ALA A 258 9.08 -15.43 -0.28
N ASP A 259 8.58 -14.23 0.01
CA ASP A 259 7.21 -13.95 0.41
C ASP A 259 6.33 -13.78 -0.83
N TYR A 260 6.08 -14.90 -1.50
CA TYR A 260 5.36 -14.92 -2.78
C TYR A 260 3.89 -14.50 -2.64
N GLU A 261 3.28 -14.68 -1.47
CA GLU A 261 1.89 -14.31 -1.22
C GLU A 261 1.70 -12.80 -1.26
N ASN A 262 2.52 -12.06 -0.50
CA ASN A 262 2.50 -10.60 -0.54
C ASN A 262 2.92 -10.05 -1.92
N CYS A 263 3.92 -10.67 -2.56
CA CYS A 263 4.32 -10.29 -3.92
C CYS A 263 3.13 -10.39 -4.90
N ILE A 264 2.39 -11.50 -4.89
CA ILE A 264 1.18 -11.68 -5.71
C ILE A 264 0.13 -10.63 -5.37
N GLY A 265 -0.05 -10.31 -4.08
CA GLY A 265 -0.95 -9.25 -3.62
C GLY A 265 -0.63 -7.89 -4.24
N PHE A 266 0.63 -7.45 -4.18
CA PHE A 266 1.08 -6.20 -4.79
C PHE A 266 0.95 -6.22 -6.31
N CYS A 267 1.31 -7.32 -6.97
CA CYS A 267 1.17 -7.43 -8.43
C CYS A 267 -0.28 -7.31 -8.90
N ARG A 268 -1.24 -7.84 -8.13
CA ARG A 268 -2.67 -7.65 -8.44
C ARG A 268 -3.10 -6.19 -8.31
N LYS A 269 -2.59 -5.47 -7.31
CA LYS A 269 -2.83 -4.03 -7.16
C LYS A 269 -2.24 -3.24 -8.33
N ILE A 270 -1.03 -3.60 -8.79
CA ILE A 270 -0.40 -3.02 -9.99
C ILE A 270 -1.32 -3.21 -11.19
N LEU A 271 -1.71 -4.45 -11.50
CA LEU A 271 -2.52 -4.75 -12.69
C LEU A 271 -3.94 -4.20 -12.63
N ALA A 272 -4.46 -3.89 -11.44
CA ALA A 272 -5.73 -3.18 -11.29
C ALA A 272 -5.63 -1.70 -11.66
N LYS A 273 -4.45 -1.09 -11.51
CA LYS A 273 -4.19 0.33 -11.83
C LYS A 273 -3.61 0.54 -13.22
N ASP A 274 -2.75 -0.38 -13.65
CA ASP A 274 -2.16 -0.43 -14.97
C ASP A 274 -2.17 -1.89 -15.48
N PRO A 275 -3.22 -2.28 -16.22
CA PRO A 275 -3.32 -3.59 -16.84
C PRO A 275 -2.23 -3.88 -17.88
N CYS A 276 -1.51 -2.85 -18.37
CA CYS A 276 -0.42 -3.03 -19.33
C CYS A 276 0.96 -3.15 -18.67
N CYS A 277 1.04 -3.08 -17.33
CA CYS A 277 2.30 -3.19 -16.61
C CYS A 277 2.87 -4.62 -16.70
N GLU A 278 3.76 -4.86 -17.67
CA GLU A 278 4.39 -6.15 -17.91
C GLU A 278 5.23 -6.66 -16.74
N GLU A 279 5.82 -5.75 -15.95
CA GLU A 279 6.59 -6.11 -14.76
C GLU A 279 5.73 -6.84 -13.71
N GLY A 280 4.49 -6.38 -13.50
CA GLY A 280 3.52 -7.05 -12.62
C GLY A 280 3.23 -8.48 -13.07
N TYR A 281 3.05 -8.69 -14.38
CA TYR A 281 2.87 -10.04 -14.93
C TYR A 281 4.11 -10.91 -14.74
N ARG A 282 5.31 -10.39 -14.98
CA ARG A 282 6.56 -11.14 -14.79
C ARG A 282 6.75 -11.58 -13.34
N HIS A 283 6.42 -10.73 -12.36
CA HIS A 283 6.45 -11.12 -10.95
C HIS A 283 5.43 -12.22 -10.64
N LEU A 284 4.20 -12.13 -11.13
CA LEU A 284 3.19 -13.19 -10.97
C LEU A 284 3.68 -14.52 -11.56
N MET A 285 4.23 -14.48 -12.77
CA MET A 285 4.78 -15.65 -13.46
C MET A 285 5.88 -16.32 -12.62
N ARG A 286 6.83 -15.53 -12.09
CA ARG A 286 7.91 -16.04 -11.22
C ARG A 286 7.36 -16.62 -9.92
N CYS A 287 6.45 -15.91 -9.24
CA CYS A 287 5.86 -16.37 -7.98
C CYS A 287 5.10 -17.68 -8.15
N TYR A 288 4.21 -17.79 -9.14
CA TYR A 288 3.47 -19.02 -9.39
C TYR A 288 4.38 -20.19 -9.79
N SER A 289 5.46 -19.92 -10.53
CA SER A 289 6.47 -20.94 -10.82
C SER A 289 7.16 -21.44 -9.55
N ARG A 290 7.57 -20.54 -8.66
CA ARG A 290 8.25 -20.87 -7.39
C ARG A 290 7.34 -21.61 -6.41
N LEU A 291 6.02 -21.37 -6.50
CA LEU A 291 5.00 -22.12 -5.75
C LEU A 291 4.61 -23.46 -6.39
N GLY A 292 5.31 -23.91 -7.45
CA GLY A 292 4.99 -25.16 -8.17
C GLY A 292 3.74 -25.10 -9.04
N GLN A 293 3.14 -23.91 -9.20
CA GLN A 293 1.91 -23.69 -9.97
C GLN A 293 2.23 -23.21 -11.40
N ARG A 294 3.07 -23.98 -12.11
CA ARG A 294 3.58 -23.65 -13.45
C ARG A 294 2.48 -23.34 -14.48
N ASN A 295 1.39 -24.10 -14.47
CA ASN A 295 0.24 -23.87 -15.35
C ASN A 295 -0.36 -22.46 -15.16
N ARG A 296 -0.42 -21.97 -13.91
CA ARG A 296 -0.87 -20.60 -13.63
C ARG A 296 0.13 -19.56 -14.12
N ALA A 297 1.43 -19.81 -13.96
CA ALA A 297 2.46 -18.91 -14.50
C ALA A 297 2.32 -18.74 -16.02
N ILE A 298 2.14 -19.83 -16.78
CA ILE A 298 1.91 -19.78 -18.23
C ILE A 298 0.60 -19.06 -18.57
N GLN A 299 -0.46 -19.25 -17.78
CA GLN A 299 -1.72 -18.56 -18.00
C GLN A 299 -1.57 -17.04 -17.86
N TRP A 300 -0.79 -16.55 -16.89
CA TRP A 300 -0.55 -15.12 -16.72
C TRP A 300 0.19 -14.48 -17.90
N TYR A 301 1.09 -15.20 -18.56
CA TYR A 301 1.67 -14.72 -19.83
C TYR A 301 0.60 -14.52 -20.90
N LYS A 302 -0.31 -15.49 -21.06
CA LYS A 302 -1.40 -15.39 -22.06
C LYS A 302 -2.33 -14.20 -21.78
N VAL A 303 -2.57 -13.90 -20.51
CA VAL A 303 -3.31 -12.70 -20.12
C VAL A 303 -2.54 -11.45 -20.50
N CYS A 304 -1.25 -11.36 -20.15
CA CYS A 304 -0.36 -10.25 -20.52
C CYS A 304 -0.35 -9.99 -22.03
N ASP A 305 -0.06 -11.03 -22.82
CA ASP A 305 -0.01 -10.98 -24.29
C ASP A 305 -1.33 -10.45 -24.87
N LYS A 306 -2.45 -10.99 -24.43
CA LYS A 306 -3.76 -10.51 -24.86
C LYS A 306 -4.00 -9.05 -24.47
N THR A 307 -3.72 -8.66 -23.22
CA THR A 307 -3.98 -7.30 -22.73
C THR A 307 -3.12 -6.28 -23.48
N VAL A 308 -1.80 -6.48 -23.52
CA VAL A 308 -0.85 -5.55 -24.17
C VAL A 308 -1.14 -5.43 -25.66
N THR A 309 -1.42 -6.54 -26.35
CA THR A 309 -1.77 -6.48 -27.78
C THR A 309 -3.10 -5.78 -28.03
N THR A 310 -4.09 -5.94 -27.15
CA THR A 310 -5.42 -5.31 -27.32
C THR A 310 -5.37 -3.81 -27.02
N GLU A 311 -4.71 -3.41 -25.93
CA GLU A 311 -4.70 -2.02 -25.44
C GLU A 311 -3.66 -1.15 -26.15
N LEU A 312 -2.48 -1.71 -26.46
CA LEU A 312 -1.34 -0.95 -27.00
C LEU A 312 -1.01 -1.31 -28.46
N GLY A 313 -1.58 -2.38 -29.01
CA GLY A 313 -1.30 -2.81 -30.39
C GLY A 313 0.12 -3.35 -30.61
N ILE A 314 0.85 -3.67 -29.53
CA ILE A 314 2.22 -4.17 -29.57
C ILE A 314 2.31 -5.60 -28.99
N LYS A 315 3.45 -6.26 -29.23
CA LYS A 315 3.78 -7.53 -28.59
C LYS A 315 4.40 -7.27 -27.20
N PRO A 316 4.28 -8.23 -26.26
CA PRO A 316 4.98 -8.16 -24.99
C PRO A 316 6.49 -7.94 -25.14
N GLU A 317 7.09 -7.34 -24.12
CA GLU A 317 8.52 -7.10 -24.03
C GLU A 317 9.35 -8.40 -24.18
N PRO A 318 10.57 -8.32 -24.74
CA PRO A 318 11.45 -9.48 -24.87
C PRO A 318 11.72 -10.22 -23.54
N LEU A 319 11.79 -9.49 -22.42
CA LEU A 319 11.94 -10.06 -21.08
C LEU A 319 10.74 -10.91 -20.65
N THR A 320 9.53 -10.51 -21.03
CA THR A 320 8.29 -11.25 -20.75
C THR A 320 8.20 -12.51 -21.60
N ILE A 321 8.54 -12.40 -22.90
CA ILE A 321 8.55 -13.53 -23.84
C ILE A 321 9.59 -14.58 -23.41
N SER A 322 10.81 -14.15 -23.10
CA SER A 322 11.89 -15.05 -22.67
C SER A 322 11.56 -15.78 -21.36
N LEU A 323 10.94 -15.10 -20.40
CA LEU A 323 10.47 -15.72 -19.16
C LEU A 323 9.44 -16.82 -19.45
N HIS A 324 8.50 -16.58 -20.36
CA HIS A 324 7.52 -17.58 -20.78
C HIS A 324 8.15 -18.78 -21.49
N GLN A 325 9.18 -18.56 -22.33
CA GLN A 325 9.90 -19.66 -22.98
C GLN A 325 10.61 -20.56 -21.95
N ARG A 326 11.29 -19.95 -20.96
CA ARG A 326 11.90 -20.69 -19.84
C ARG A 326 10.86 -21.50 -19.06
N LEU A 327 9.69 -20.90 -18.81
CA LEU A 327 8.56 -21.59 -18.20
C LEU A 327 8.02 -22.75 -19.04
N ILE A 328 8.12 -22.74 -20.37
CA ILE A 328 7.69 -23.88 -21.21
C ILE A 328 8.77 -24.97 -21.28
N ASN A 329 10.04 -24.59 -21.22
CA ASN A 329 11.16 -25.51 -21.32
C ASN A 329 11.53 -26.18 -19.98
N ASP A 330 10.85 -25.83 -18.89
CA ASP A 330 11.15 -26.29 -17.52
C ASP A 330 12.53 -25.86 -17.02
N GLU A 331 12.99 -24.71 -17.50
CA GLU A 331 14.24 -24.11 -17.06
C GLU A 331 14.04 -23.43 -15.70
N THR A 332 15.03 -23.55 -14.80
CA THR A 332 15.01 -22.88 -13.49
C THR A 332 14.98 -21.37 -13.67
N ILE A 333 14.09 -20.69 -12.92
CA ILE A 333 13.75 -19.27 -13.11
C ILE A 333 14.29 -18.37 -12.04
#